data_AF-L7F9C9-F1
#
_entry.id   AF-L7F9C9-F1
#
_cell.length_a   1.000
_cell.length_b   1.000
_cell.length_c   1.000
_cell.angle_alpha   90.00
_cell.angle_beta   90.00
_cell.angle_gamma   90.00
#
_symmetry.space_group_name_H-M   'P 1'
#
loop_
_entity.id
_entity.type
_entity.pdbx_description
1 polymer ?
#
loop_
_entity_poly.entity_id
_entity_poly.type
_entity_poly.pdbx_seq_one_letter_code
_entity_poly.pdbx_strand_id
1 'polypeptide(L)'
;MNDRIPLDDMTSDQLDQLYDELDRAETENAELRDALAHCHEREPRRRAEAANGRVRALTARWVKAGPPPLGTPVSRWWDARLAELNTALDDPKDQT
;
A
#
# COMPACT_ATOMS: atom_id res chain seq x y z
N MET A 1 -21.75 16.29 -21.39
CA MET A 1 -22.32 16.21 -22.74
C MET A 1 -21.73 14.97 -23.38
N ASN A 2 -22.50 13.90 -23.53
CA ASN A 2 -22.08 12.77 -24.36
C ASN A 2 -22.35 13.18 -25.81
N ASP A 3 -21.31 13.57 -26.53
CA ASP A 3 -21.40 13.67 -27.98
C ASP A 3 -21.62 12.27 -28.53
N ARG A 4 -22.86 11.98 -28.93
CA ARG A 4 -23.16 10.85 -29.79
C ARG A 4 -22.67 11.23 -31.17
N ILE A 5 -21.56 10.66 -31.59
CA ILE A 5 -21.09 10.74 -32.97
C ILE A 5 -22.18 10.11 -33.84
N PRO A 6 -22.81 10.85 -34.78
CA PRO A 6 -23.76 10.27 -35.71
C PRO A 6 -23.00 9.30 -36.62
N LEU A 7 -23.25 8.00 -36.45
CA LEU A 7 -22.59 6.93 -37.20
C LEU A 7 -22.78 7.06 -38.72
N ASP A 8 -23.82 7.76 -39.16
CA ASP A 8 -24.23 7.91 -40.56
C ASP A 8 -23.33 8.88 -41.37
N ASP A 9 -22.53 9.74 -40.73
CA ASP A 9 -21.67 10.74 -41.40
C ASP A 9 -20.17 10.39 -41.35
N MET A 10 -19.80 9.21 -40.83
CA MET A 10 -18.40 8.80 -40.69
C MET A 10 -17.87 8.14 -41.97
N THR A 11 -16.73 8.62 -42.46
CA THR A 11 -16.02 7.97 -43.56
C THR A 11 -15.32 6.69 -43.09
N SER A 12 -15.05 5.76 -44.02
CA SER A 12 -14.28 4.54 -43.72
C SER A 12 -12.94 4.85 -43.04
N ASP A 13 -12.24 5.89 -43.50
CA ASP A 13 -10.95 6.32 -42.94
C ASP A 13 -11.09 6.79 -41.47
N GLN A 14 -12.22 7.40 -41.11
CA GLN A 14 -12.51 7.81 -39.72
C GLN A 14 -12.84 6.61 -38.83
N LEU A 15 -13.47 5.56 -39.37
CA LEU A 15 -13.70 4.31 -38.66
C LEU A 15 -12.38 3.58 -38.39
N ASP A 16 -11.51 3.46 -39.39
CA ASP A 16 -10.19 2.83 -39.25
C ASP A 16 -9.34 3.57 -38.21
N GLN A 17 -9.34 4.91 -38.25
CA GLN A 17 -8.67 5.72 -37.23
C GLN A 17 -9.21 5.44 -35.81
N LEU A 18 -10.53 5.32 -35.64
CA LEU A 18 -11.13 5.03 -34.33
C LEU A 18 -10.79 3.61 -33.84
N TYR A 19 -10.67 2.63 -34.74
CA TYR A 19 -10.22 1.29 -34.37
C TYR A 19 -8.74 1.27 -33.94
N ASP A 20 -7.87 1.99 -34.64
CA ASP A 20 -6.46 2.14 -34.26
C ASP A 20 -6.29 2.87 -32.92
N GLU A 21 -7.12 3.89 -32.67
CA GLU A 21 -7.16 4.59 -31.38
C GLU A 21 -7.67 3.69 -30.26
N LEU A 22 -8.69 2.86 -30.52
CA LEU A 22 -9.21 1.90 -29.55
C LEU A 22 -8.14 0.84 -29.20
N ASP A 23 -7.47 0.26 -30.20
CA ASP A 23 -6.42 -0.75 -29.99
C ASP A 23 -5.24 -0.18 -29.19
N ARG A 24 -4.85 1.06 -29.50
CA ARG A 24 -3.85 1.79 -28.71
C ARG A 24 -4.29 2.00 -27.27
N ALA A 25 -5.54 2.45 -27.06
CA ALA A 25 -6.07 2.70 -25.73
C ALA A 25 -6.24 1.40 -24.92
N GLU A 26 -6.59 0.29 -25.56
CA GLU A 26 -6.67 -1.02 -24.91
C GLU A 26 -5.30 -1.51 -24.47
N THR A 27 -4.29 -1.34 -25.32
CA THR A 27 -2.90 -1.68 -24.99
C THR A 27 -2.39 -0.84 -23.82
N GLU A 28 -2.61 0.48 -23.85
CA GLU A 28 -2.22 1.37 -22.74
C GLU A 28 -2.96 1.01 -21.44
N ASN A 29 -4.24 0.67 -21.51
CA ASN A 29 -4.99 0.21 -20.34
C ASN A 29 -4.45 -1.10 -19.78
N ALA A 30 -4.01 -2.04 -20.62
CA ALA A 30 -3.41 -3.28 -20.18
C ALA A 30 -2.09 -3.02 -19.43
N GLU A 31 -1.22 -2.18 -19.99
CA GLU A 31 0.05 -1.78 -19.35
C GLU A 31 -0.17 -1.07 -18.02
N LEU A 32 -1.13 -0.15 -17.95
CA LEU A 32 -1.47 0.56 -16.71
C LEU A 32 -2.02 -0.38 -15.65
N ARG A 33 -2.82 -1.38 -16.03
CA ARG A 33 -3.34 -2.40 -15.10
C ARG A 33 -2.21 -3.26 -14.55
N ASP A 34 -1.28 -3.70 -15.39
CA ASP A 34 -0.11 -4.47 -14.96
C ASP A 34 0.80 -3.64 -14.04
N ALA A 35 1.04 -2.37 -14.38
CA ALA A 35 1.82 -1.46 -13.54
C ALA A 35 1.14 -1.22 -12.18
N LEU A 36 -0.19 -1.06 -12.17
CA LEU A 36 -0.97 -0.89 -10.95
C LEU A 36 -0.91 -2.15 -10.08
N ALA A 37 -1.06 -3.34 -10.66
CA ALA A 37 -0.94 -4.61 -9.97
C ALA A 37 0.45 -4.74 -9.32
N HIS A 38 1.51 -4.43 -10.07
CA HIS A 38 2.88 -4.45 -9.55
C HIS A 38 3.11 -3.45 -8.40
N CYS A 39 2.54 -2.25 -8.48
CA CYS A 39 2.60 -1.27 -7.40
C CYS A 39 1.84 -1.75 -6.15
N HIS A 40 0.65 -2.33 -6.35
CA HIS A 40 -0.21 -2.82 -5.28
C HIS A 40 0.41 -4.01 -4.53
N GLU A 41 1.21 -4.85 -5.18
CA GLU A 41 1.97 -5.92 -4.52
C GLU A 41 3.17 -5.41 -3.72
N ARG A 42 3.81 -4.32 -4.17
CA ARG A 42 5.00 -3.76 -3.53
C ARG A 42 4.68 -3.04 -2.23
N GLU A 43 3.56 -2.34 -2.16
CA GLU A 43 3.19 -1.54 -0.98
C GLU A 43 3.01 -2.37 0.30
N PRO A 44 2.23 -3.48 0.34
CA PRO A 44 2.08 -4.29 1.55
C PRO A 44 3.41 -4.91 1.98
N ARG A 45 4.26 -5.29 1.02
CA ARG A 45 5.60 -5.79 1.31
C ARG A 45 6.48 -4.72 1.96
N ARG A 46 6.51 -3.51 1.42
CA ARG A 46 7.26 -2.38 2.01
C ARG A 46 6.76 -2.03 3.40
N ARG A 47 5.44 -2.02 3.60
CA ARG A 47 4.82 -1.80 4.92
C ARG A 47 5.24 -2.88 5.92
N ALA A 48 5.23 -4.15 5.52
CA ALA A 48 5.67 -5.26 6.36
C ALA A 48 7.18 -5.20 6.68
N GLU A 49 8.03 -4.88 5.71
CA GLU A 49 9.47 -4.69 5.92
C GLU A 49 9.76 -3.54 6.90
N ALA A 50 9.03 -2.42 6.80
CA ALA A 50 9.14 -1.31 7.72
C ALA A 50 8.68 -1.66 9.14
N ALA A 51 7.54 -2.36 9.29
CA ALA A 51 7.06 -2.84 10.59
C ALA A 51 8.07 -3.79 11.25
N ASN A 52 8.63 -4.73 10.48
CA ASN A 52 9.70 -5.63 10.94
C ASN A 52 10.92 -4.85 11.44
N GLY A 53 11.32 -3.80 10.74
CA GLY A 53 12.40 -2.90 11.18
C GLY A 53 12.11 -2.25 12.54
N ARG A 54 10.90 -1.71 12.72
CA ARG A 54 10.46 -1.09 13.99
C ARG A 54 10.44 -2.09 15.14
N VAL A 55 9.88 -3.29 14.93
CA VAL A 55 9.82 -4.35 15.95
C VAL A 55 11.22 -4.81 16.36
N ARG A 56 12.15 -4.97 15.42
CA ARG A 56 13.54 -5.32 15.71
C ARG A 56 14.24 -4.23 16.55
N ALA A 57 14.06 -2.96 16.20
CA ALA A 57 14.60 -1.85 16.98
C ALA A 57 14.00 -1.78 18.38
N LEU A 58 12.68 -1.99 18.51
CA LEU A 58 11.98 -2.04 19.80
C LEU A 58 12.50 -3.18 20.68
N THR A 59 12.66 -4.36 20.09
CA THR A 59 13.22 -5.53 20.78
C THR A 59 14.63 -5.23 21.30
N ALA A 60 15.49 -4.64 20.47
CA ALA A 60 16.84 -4.26 20.89
C ALA A 60 16.81 -3.28 22.08
N ARG A 61 15.88 -2.31 22.08
CA ARG A 61 15.68 -1.38 23.21
C ARG A 61 15.23 -2.10 24.48
N TRP A 62 14.27 -3.02 24.39
CA TRP A 62 13.78 -3.78 25.53
C TRP A 62 14.81 -4.71 26.13
N VAL A 63 15.62 -5.37 25.29
CA VAL A 63 16.74 -6.20 25.75
C VAL A 63 17.76 -5.35 26.49
N LYS A 64 18.09 -4.17 25.97
CA LYS A 64 18.99 -3.22 26.63
C LYS A 64 18.43 -2.70 27.96
N ALA A 65 17.12 -2.46 28.04
CA ALA A 65 16.47 -1.99 29.26
C ALA A 65 16.40 -3.07 30.35
N GLY A 66 16.38 -4.36 29.98
CA GLY A 66 16.40 -5.46 30.91
C GLY A 66 15.06 -5.69 31.64
N PRO A 67 15.09 -6.35 32.81
CA PRO A 67 13.89 -6.70 33.58
C PRO A 67 13.23 -5.47 34.24
N PRO A 68 11.97 -5.59 34.70
CA PRO A 68 11.31 -4.53 35.45
C PRO A 68 12.11 -4.17 36.72
N PRO A 69 12.15 -2.88 37.12
CA PRO A 69 12.69 -2.47 38.40
C PRO A 69 11.96 -3.16 39.55
N LEU A 70 12.67 -3.39 40.66
CA LEU A 70 12.10 -3.97 41.88
C LEU A 70 10.89 -3.14 42.35
N GLY A 71 9.82 -3.84 42.75
CA GLY A 71 8.55 -3.22 43.15
C GLY A 71 7.60 -2.89 42.00
N THR A 72 8.01 -3.04 40.73
CA THR A 72 7.11 -2.88 39.59
C THR A 72 6.28 -4.14 39.38
N PRO A 73 4.93 -4.05 39.32
CA PRO A 73 4.10 -5.21 38.98
C PRO A 73 4.41 -5.71 37.56
N VAL A 74 4.82 -6.98 37.44
CA VAL A 74 5.21 -7.61 36.15
C VAL A 74 4.11 -7.48 35.10
N SER A 75 2.84 -7.62 35.49
CA SER A 75 1.70 -7.46 34.58
C SER A 75 1.64 -6.06 33.98
N ARG A 76 1.79 -5.00 34.80
CA ARG A 76 1.78 -3.61 34.31
C ARG A 76 2.98 -3.28 33.44
N TRP A 77 4.12 -3.88 33.75
CA TRP A 77 5.31 -3.75 32.91
C TRP A 77 5.13 -4.42 31.54
N TRP A 78 4.48 -5.60 31.49
CA TRP A 78 4.15 -6.25 30.22
C TRP A 78 3.06 -5.51 29.44
N ASP A 79 2.02 -4.99 30.11
CA ASP A 79 0.96 -4.20 29.47
C ASP A 79 1.56 -3.02 28.67
N ALA A 80 2.50 -2.28 29.28
CA ALA A 80 3.17 -1.16 28.62
C ALA A 80 3.97 -1.61 27.38
N ARG A 81 4.68 -2.74 27.47
CA ARG A 81 5.42 -3.32 26.34
C ARG A 81 4.49 -3.79 25.23
N LEU A 82 3.37 -4.41 25.55
CA LEU A 82 2.39 -4.81 24.54
C LEU A 82 1.80 -3.60 23.81
N ALA A 83 1.55 -2.50 24.52
CA ALA A 83 1.13 -1.24 23.90
C ALA A 83 2.19 -0.70 22.93
N GLU A 84 3.46 -0.65 23.35
CA GLU A 84 4.57 -0.24 22.48
C GLU A 84 4.74 -1.14 21.24
N LEU A 85 4.51 -2.45 21.38
CA LEU A 85 4.55 -3.39 20.26
C LEU A 85 3.42 -3.14 19.27
N ASN A 86 2.19 -2.94 19.75
CA ASN A 86 1.05 -2.62 18.90
C ASN A 86 1.31 -1.34 18.10
N THR A 87 1.80 -0.28 18.75
CA THR A 87 2.20 0.96 18.07
C THR A 87 3.29 0.73 17.01
N ALA A 88 4.22 -0.21 17.25
CA ALA A 88 5.27 -0.53 16.27
C ALA A 88 4.73 -1.32 15.06
N LEU A 89 3.70 -2.14 15.26
CA LEU A 89 3.03 -2.92 14.21
C LEU A 89 2.11 -2.04 13.34
N ASP A 90 1.46 -1.05 13.95
CA ASP A 90 0.63 -0.09 13.23
C ASP A 90 1.46 0.76 12.26
N ASP A 91 0.84 1.17 11.17
CA ASP A 91 1.45 2.08 10.20
C ASP A 91 1.30 3.51 10.73
N PRO A 92 2.33 4.37 10.66
CA PRO A 92 2.23 5.77 11.07
C PRO A 92 1.04 6.52 10.45
N LYS A 93 0.49 6.07 9.31
CA LYS A 93 -0.72 6.67 8.71
C LYS A 93 -2.01 6.39 9.50
N ASP A 94 -2.05 5.32 10.30
CA ASP A 94 -3.24 4.91 11.05
C ASP A 94 -3.31 5.54 12.47
N GLN A 95 -2.36 6.42 12.81
CA GLN A 95 -2.23 7.05 14.14
C GLN A 95 -2.77 8.49 14.21
N THR A 96 -3.62 8.92 13.26
CA THR A 96 -4.26 10.25 13.24
C THR A 96 -5.71 10.20 13.66
#